data_AF-A0A9P6MKG1-F1
#
_entry.id   AF-A0A9P6MKG1-F1
#
_cell.length_a   1.000
_cell.length_b   1.000
_cell.length_c   1.000
_cell.angle_alpha   90.00
_cell.angle_beta   90.00
_cell.angle_gamma   90.00
#
_symmetry.space_group_name_H-M   'P 1'
#
loop_
_entity.id
_entity.type
_entity.pdbx_description
1 polymer ?
#
loop_
_entity_poly.entity_id
_entity_poly.type
_entity_poly.pdbx_seq_one_letter_code
_entity_poly.pdbx_strand_id
1 'polypeptide(L)' 'MFGITRCILRGASRQPLSSKRGRNHYKGTGSGPMGRHTKRGGYVIEWERVRSFVVPDLKDFKRVVVQ' A
#
# COMPACT_ATOMS: atom_id res chain seq x y z
N MET A 1 35.18 6.12 -4.62
CA MET A 1 34.61 5.13 -5.56
C MET A 1 33.46 4.38 -4.90
N PHE A 2 32.22 4.66 -5.29
CA PHE A 2 31.01 4.00 -4.79
C PHE A 2 30.75 2.71 -5.60
N GLY A 3 31.39 1.61 -5.20
CA GLY A 3 31.21 0.28 -5.83
C GLY A 3 30.36 -0.65 -4.97
N ILE A 4 29.72 -1.64 -5.60
CA ILE A 4 28.82 -2.62 -4.96
C ILE A 4 29.50 -3.27 -3.74
N THR A 5 30.76 -3.70 -3.88
CA THR A 5 31.54 -4.35 -2.81
C THR A 5 31.71 -3.46 -1.59
N ARG A 6 31.98 -2.16 -1.79
CA ARG A 6 32.14 -1.17 -0.70
C ARG A 6 30.81 -0.87 0.00
N CYS A 7 29.69 -0.88 -0.73
CA CYS A 7 28.36 -0.68 -0.16
C CYS A 7 27.92 -1.86 0.70
N ILE A 8 28.17 -3.10 0.26
CA ILE A 8 27.86 -4.30 1.04
C ILE A 8 28.67 -4.34 2.33
N LEU A 9 29.98 -4.05 2.28
CA LEU A 9 30.83 -3.94 3.47
C LEU A 9 30.35 -2.87 4.46
N ARG A 10 29.64 -1.83 3.98
CA ARG A 10 29.04 -0.77 4.80
C ARG A 10 27.64 -1.12 5.33
N GLY A 11 27.17 -2.34 5.13
CA GLY A 11 25.87 -2.82 5.62
C GLY A 11 24.72 -2.72 4.63
N ALA A 12 24.98 -2.39 3.35
CA ALA A 12 23.95 -2.50 2.32
C ALA A 12 23.61 -3.97 2.05
N SER A 13 22.32 -4.28 2.00
CA SER A 13 21.81 -5.64 1.72
C SER A 13 21.31 -5.76 0.28
N ARG A 14 21.36 -6.98 -0.27
CA ARG A 14 20.77 -7.34 -1.57
C ARG A 14 19.28 -7.72 -1.48
N GLN A 15 18.68 -7.64 -0.29
CA GLN A 15 17.26 -7.84 -0.11
C GLN A 15 16.44 -6.82 -0.91
N PRO A 16 15.19 -7.15 -1.31
CA PRO A 16 14.32 -6.20 -1.99
C PRO A 16 14.16 -4.90 -1.19
N LEU A 17 14.29 -3.77 -1.89
CA LEU A 17 14.18 -2.45 -1.27
C LEU A 17 12.71 -2.19 -0.87
N SER A 18 12.49 -1.97 0.42
CA SER A 18 11.19 -1.57 0.97
C SER A 18 11.11 -0.04 1.12
N SER A 19 9.93 0.47 1.44
CA SER A 19 9.69 1.88 1.72
C SER A 19 10.53 2.44 2.89
N LYS A 20 11.10 1.57 3.73
CA LYS A 20 11.88 1.98 4.93
C LYS A 20 13.39 2.03 4.73
N ARG A 21 13.91 1.68 3.55
CA ARG A 21 15.35 1.42 3.35
C ARG A 21 16.07 2.38 2.38
N GLY A 22 15.43 3.48 1.95
CA GLY A 22 16.04 4.43 1.01
C GLY A 22 15.66 5.89 1.26
N ARG A 23 16.59 6.81 0.98
CA ARG A 23 16.33 8.26 1.01
C ARG A 23 15.64 8.68 -0.29
N ASN A 24 14.50 9.38 -0.19
CA ASN A 24 13.66 9.77 -1.33
C ASN A 24 13.16 8.59 -2.19
N HIS A 25 13.11 7.38 -1.63
CA HIS A 25 12.56 6.21 -2.29
C HIS A 25 11.14 5.96 -1.76
N TYR A 26 10.14 6.43 -2.50
CA TYR A 26 8.74 6.17 -2.19
C TYR A 26 8.27 4.87 -2.85
N LYS A 27 7.72 3.94 -2.05
CA LYS A 27 7.16 2.67 -2.52
C LYS A 27 5.86 2.38 -1.78
N GLY A 28 4.78 2.19 -2.53
CA GLY A 28 3.47 1.83 -1.98
C GLY A 28 3.33 0.34 -1.64
N THR A 29 2.18 -0.02 -1.07
CA THR A 29 1.82 -1.38 -0.63
C THR A 29 0.83 -2.08 -1.56
N GLY A 30 0.42 -1.45 -2.66
CA GLY A 30 -0.53 -2.02 -3.62
C GLY A 30 -2.00 -1.79 -3.29
N SER A 31 -2.36 -0.82 -2.45
CA SER A 31 -3.75 -0.50 -2.06
C SER A 31 -4.67 -0.02 -3.21
N GLY A 32 -4.09 0.32 -4.36
CA GLY A 32 -4.79 0.91 -5.51
C GLY A 32 -5.04 2.42 -5.39
N PRO A 33 -5.35 3.11 -6.50
CA PRO A 33 -5.57 4.55 -6.51
C PRO A 33 -7.01 4.93 -6.09
N MET A 34 -7.14 5.86 -5.15
CA MET A 34 -8.45 6.39 -4.66
C MET A 34 -8.80 7.77 -5.26
N GLY A 35 -8.07 8.20 -6.27
CA GLY A 35 -8.14 9.56 -6.81
C GLY A 35 -6.84 9.93 -7.53
N ARG A 36 -6.56 11.24 -7.62
CA ARG A 36 -5.45 11.77 -8.42
C ARG A 36 -4.67 12.88 -7.72
N HIS A 37 -3.39 13.00 -8.08
CA HIS A 37 -2.57 14.15 -7.70
C HIS A 37 -2.95 15.40 -8.50
N THR A 38 -2.76 16.57 -7.89
CA THR A 38 -2.91 17.87 -8.52
C THR A 38 -1.56 18.40 -9.00
N LYS A 39 -1.58 19.39 -9.90
CA LYS A 39 -0.37 20.02 -10.44
C LYS A 39 0.56 20.58 -9.36
N ARG A 40 0.02 20.97 -8.20
CA ARG A 40 0.77 21.58 -7.09
C ARG A 40 0.96 20.63 -5.90
N GLY A 41 0.93 19.32 -6.13
CA GLY A 41 1.27 18.31 -5.12
C GLY A 41 0.15 17.95 -4.13
N GLY A 42 -1.01 18.61 -4.19
CA GLY A 42 -2.20 18.16 -3.47
C GLY A 42 -2.78 16.86 -4.04
N TYR A 43 -3.74 16.26 -3.34
CA TYR A 43 -4.44 15.03 -3.76
C TYR A 43 -5.95 15.26 -3.71
N VAL A 44 -6.67 14.84 -4.76
CA VAL A 44 -8.14 14.91 -4.84
C VAL A 44 -8.68 13.49 -4.84
N ILE A 45 -9.58 13.20 -3.92
CA ILE A 45 -10.24 11.91 -3.79
C ILE A 45 -11.39 11.84 -4.80
N GLU A 46 -11.45 10.76 -5.56
CA GLU A 46 -12.54 10.46 -6.49
C GLU A 46 -13.44 9.42 -5.81
N TRP A 47 -14.60 9.85 -5.29
CA TRP A 47 -15.49 8.99 -4.49
C TRP A 47 -15.98 7.74 -5.23
N GLU A 48 -16.07 7.79 -6.56
CA GLU A 48 -16.40 6.65 -7.41
C GLU A 48 -15.36 5.50 -7.33
N ARG A 49 -14.10 5.82 -6.98
CA ARG A 49 -13.03 4.82 -6.81
C ARG A 49 -12.92 4.31 -5.38
N VAL A 50 -13.54 4.99 -4.43
CA VAL A 50 -13.50 4.61 -3.03
C VAL A 50 -14.34 3.35 -2.85
N ARG A 51 -13.74 2.31 -2.31
CA ARG A 51 -14.41 1.03 -2.10
C ARG A 51 -15.38 1.15 -0.92
N SER A 52 -16.67 0.96 -1.19
CA SER A 52 -17.72 0.86 -0.17
C SER A 52 -18.16 -0.59 -0.02
N PHE A 53 -18.33 -1.04 1.22
CA PHE A 53 -18.88 -2.37 1.51
C PHE A 53 -20.34 -2.23 1.91
N VAL A 54 -21.22 -2.95 1.20
CA VAL A 54 -22.62 -3.06 1.57
C VAL A 54 -22.73 -4.12 2.65
N VAL A 55 -22.86 -3.67 3.90
CA VAL A 55 -23.01 -4.56 5.05
C VAL A 55 -24.49 -4.96 5.16
N PRO A 56 -24.82 -6.26 5.12
CA PRO A 56 -26.21 -6.71 5.28
C PRO A 56 -26.67 -6.54 6.73
N ASP A 57 -27.98 -6.43 6.94
CA ASP A 57 -28.55 -6.56 8.28
C ASP A 57 -28.45 -8.02 8.74
N LEU A 58 -27.89 -8.21 9.93
CA LEU A 58 -27.64 -9.52 10.53
C LEU A 58 -28.58 -9.81 11.71
N LYS A 59 -29.55 -8.93 11.97
CA LYS A 59 -30.52 -9.15 13.05
C LYS A 59 -31.28 -10.46 12.83
N ASP A 60 -31.33 -11.29 13.88
CA ASP A 60 -31.98 -12.61 13.90
C ASP A 60 -31.42 -13.67 12.93
N PHE A 61 -30.20 -13.49 12.41
CA PHE A 61 -29.55 -14.46 11.52
C PHE A 61 -29.24 -15.79 12.25
N LYS A 62 -30.10 -16.81 12.06
CA LYS A 62 -29.86 -18.19 12.52
C LYS A 62 -29.09 -18.97 11.47
N ARG A 63 -27.89 -19.43 11.82
CA ARG A 63 -27.06 -20.29 10.96
C ARG A 63 -27.72 -21.65 10.79
N VAL A 64 -28.07 -22.02 9.56
CA VAL A 64 -28.45 -23.40 9.23
C VAL A 64 -27.17 -24.23 9.20
N VAL A 65 -27.05 -25.16 10.14
CA VAL A 65 -26.01 -26.21 10.11
C VAL A 65 -26.71 -27.47 9.62
N VAL A 66 -26.41 -27.88 8.39
CA VAL A 66 -26.81 -29.22 7.92
C VAL A 66 -25.86 -30.20 8.61
N GLN A 67 -26.42 -31.08 9.44
CA GLN A 67 -25.71 -32.18 10.11
C GLN A 67 -25.46 -33.32 9.12
#